data_AF-A0A0K2UBR1-F1
#
_entry.id   AF-A0A0K2UBR1-F1
#
_cell.length_a   1.000
_cell.length_b   1.000
_cell.length_c   1.000
_cell.angle_alpha   90.00
_cell.angle_beta   90.00
_cell.angle_gamma   90.00
#
_symmetry.space_group_name_H-M   'P 1'
#
loop_
_entity.id
_entity.type
_entity.pdbx_description
1 polymer ?
#
loop_
_entity_poly.entity_id
_entity_poly.type
_entity_poly.pdbx_seq_one_letter_code
_entity_poly.pdbx_strand_id
1 'polypeptide(L)'
;SPMIAGLEKMNMKVLLGFAFLLFLKSYVAMNPEEAIKIAKSKMPPAPNIRVGSFLKPYKKITKQSFKMNMRNALIRQAIREMEKNGTSRTYTEEDMMENFEEIEACRNEEINCDIKKYRTITGECNNIQNPKWGASFRPFARVIEARYGNDESNPTTFGQHYEKPGCLKSGPLPNPRLLSERFFQDRNLPSKRVTHMLTQFGQFLDHDLTLTPEAHVDVPCCKHPHQDECNPIEVPTKDPFFSRFKQTCLELTRSEKFCNSRPRQQFNAVTSFVDASNVYGSEEELAKELRVPNSYLLRITLTKTGKSLLPLIDGEFLAG
;
A
#
# COMPACT_ATOMS: atom_id res chain seq x y z
N SER A 1 -65.03 23.77 1.44
CA SER A 1 -64.04 24.71 1.97
C SER A 1 -62.91 24.84 0.96
N PRO A 2 -62.55 26.06 0.55
CA PRO A 2 -61.78 26.32 -0.65
C PRO A 2 -60.28 26.28 -0.36
N MET A 3 -59.56 25.30 -0.91
CA MET A 3 -58.08 25.34 -0.93
C MET A 3 -57.51 24.55 -2.12
N ILE A 4 -58.19 24.60 -3.28
CA ILE A 4 -57.67 24.09 -4.57
C ILE A 4 -57.91 25.14 -5.67
N ALA A 5 -57.60 26.41 -5.38
CA ALA A 5 -57.73 27.51 -6.33
C ALA A 5 -56.62 28.56 -6.14
N GLY A 6 -55.37 28.11 -5.98
CA GLY A 6 -54.25 29.00 -5.65
C GLY A 6 -52.91 28.66 -6.30
N LEU A 7 -52.86 27.84 -7.35
CA LEU A 7 -51.60 27.45 -8.01
C LEU A 7 -51.59 27.63 -9.54
N GLU A 8 -52.59 28.30 -10.12
CA GLU A 8 -52.70 28.46 -11.59
C GLU A 8 -52.11 29.76 -12.17
N LYS A 9 -51.30 30.51 -11.41
CA LYS A 9 -50.57 31.67 -11.97
C LYS A 9 -49.12 31.78 -11.49
N MET A 10 -48.41 30.65 -11.41
CA MET A 10 -46.95 30.74 -11.47
C MET A 10 -46.54 30.95 -12.93
N ASN A 11 -46.20 32.19 -13.22
CA ASN A 11 -45.78 32.70 -14.52
C ASN A 11 -44.71 31.77 -15.13
N MET A 12 -44.93 31.29 -16.35
CA MET A 12 -44.03 30.36 -17.06
C MET A 12 -42.59 30.93 -17.15
N LYS A 13 -42.43 32.27 -17.08
CA LYS A 13 -41.14 32.96 -16.97
C LYS A 13 -40.41 32.75 -15.63
N VAL A 14 -41.14 32.54 -14.53
CA VAL A 14 -40.56 32.22 -13.20
C VAL A 14 -40.15 30.76 -13.12
N LEU A 15 -40.92 29.85 -13.73
CA LEU A 15 -40.56 28.43 -13.87
C LEU A 15 -39.38 28.22 -14.83
N LEU A 16 -39.35 28.93 -15.96
CA LEU A 16 -38.18 28.98 -16.84
C LEU A 16 -37.00 29.69 -16.19
N GLY A 17 -37.22 30.73 -15.38
CA GLY A 17 -36.18 31.39 -14.60
C GLY A 17 -35.58 30.51 -13.51
N PHE A 18 -36.40 29.71 -12.82
CA PHE A 18 -35.94 28.71 -11.85
C PHE A 18 -35.28 27.52 -12.54
N ALA A 19 -35.79 27.06 -13.68
CA ALA A 19 -35.14 26.01 -14.47
C ALA A 19 -33.81 26.49 -15.08
N PHE A 20 -33.71 27.76 -15.48
CA PHE A 20 -32.49 28.39 -15.97
C PHE A 20 -31.49 28.70 -14.84
N LEU A 21 -31.95 29.06 -13.63
CA LEU A 21 -31.11 29.17 -12.42
C LEU A 21 -30.67 27.79 -11.87
N LEU A 22 -31.48 26.74 -12.05
CA LEU A 22 -31.10 25.36 -11.77
C LEU A 22 -30.15 24.81 -12.85
N PHE A 23 -30.26 25.26 -14.11
CA PHE A 23 -29.28 24.99 -15.18
C PHE A 23 -28.01 25.85 -15.07
N LEU A 24 -28.08 27.05 -14.45
CA LEU A 24 -26.94 27.95 -14.19
C LEU A 24 -26.29 27.73 -12.82
N LYS A 25 -26.79 26.82 -11.99
CA LYS A 25 -25.88 25.98 -11.20
C LYS A 25 -25.29 24.93 -12.16
N SER A 26 -24.51 25.41 -13.12
CA SER A 26 -23.31 24.69 -13.50
C SER A 26 -22.52 24.55 -12.19
N TYR A 27 -22.79 23.46 -11.46
CA TYR A 27 -21.78 22.84 -10.65
C TYR A 27 -20.61 22.71 -11.60
N VAL A 28 -19.62 23.59 -11.46
CA VAL A 28 -18.37 23.45 -12.18
C VAL A 28 -17.85 22.13 -11.67
N ALA A 29 -18.06 21.09 -12.48
CA ALA A 29 -17.58 19.77 -12.21
C ALA A 29 -16.07 19.93 -12.06
N MET A 30 -15.56 19.75 -10.84
CA MET A 30 -14.13 19.84 -10.60
C MET A 30 -13.46 18.83 -11.52
N ASN A 31 -12.65 19.32 -12.44
CA ASN A 31 -11.97 18.44 -13.39
C ASN A 31 -10.85 17.66 -12.65
N PRO A 32 -10.40 16.51 -13.16
CA PRO A 32 -9.35 15.72 -12.54
C PRO A 32 -8.09 16.51 -12.20
N GLU A 33 -7.62 17.39 -13.09
CA GLU A 33 -6.43 18.21 -12.85
C GLU A 33 -6.58 19.17 -11.65
N GLU A 34 -7.75 19.79 -11.50
CA GLU A 34 -8.07 20.68 -10.40
C GLU A 34 -8.25 19.91 -9.08
N ALA A 35 -8.88 18.73 -9.13
CA ALA A 35 -8.97 17.80 -8.00
C ALA A 35 -7.57 17.36 -7.53
N ILE A 36 -6.67 17.06 -8.47
CA ILE A 36 -5.28 16.71 -8.22
C ILE A 36 -4.51 17.88 -7.61
N LYS A 37 -4.70 19.09 -8.13
CA LYS A 37 -4.06 20.31 -7.60
C LYS A 37 -4.50 20.61 -6.17
N ILE A 38 -5.78 20.42 -5.86
CA ILE A 38 -6.32 20.56 -4.50
C ILE A 38 -5.86 19.42 -3.59
N ALA A 39 -5.81 18.18 -4.08
CA ALA A 39 -5.27 17.05 -3.32
C ALA A 39 -3.78 17.29 -2.98
N LYS A 40 -2.96 17.73 -3.95
CA LYS A 40 -1.55 18.10 -3.74
C LYS A 40 -1.38 19.27 -2.76
N SER A 41 -2.28 20.26 -2.76
CA SER A 41 -2.19 21.41 -1.84
C SER A 41 -2.65 21.12 -0.41
N LYS A 42 -3.55 20.13 -0.25
CA LYS A 42 -4.01 19.63 1.05
C LYS A 42 -3.15 18.49 1.59
N MET A 43 -2.39 17.82 0.73
CA MET A 43 -1.34 16.94 1.17
C MET A 43 -0.26 17.76 1.88
N PRO A 44 0.32 17.24 2.99
CA PRO A 44 1.56 17.81 3.47
C PRO A 44 2.56 17.84 2.31
N PRO A 45 3.43 18.87 2.19
CA PRO A 45 4.46 18.88 1.17
C PRO A 45 5.14 17.52 1.17
N ALA A 46 5.29 16.91 -0.02
CA ALA A 46 5.96 15.63 -0.16
C ALA A 46 7.19 15.72 0.74
N PRO A 47 7.30 14.86 1.78
CA PRO A 47 8.43 14.97 2.67
C PRO A 47 9.66 14.98 1.78
N ASN A 48 10.63 15.84 2.10
CA ASN A 48 11.94 15.70 1.50
C ASN A 48 12.44 14.33 1.98
N ILE A 49 12.09 13.26 1.25
CA ILE A 49 12.48 11.90 1.59
C ILE A 49 13.93 11.80 1.19
N ARG A 50 14.73 12.35 2.08
CA ARG A 50 15.93 11.69 2.51
C ARG A 50 15.48 10.35 3.05
N VAL A 51 16.00 9.28 2.49
CA VAL A 51 15.78 7.93 2.99
C VAL A 51 16.14 7.98 4.48
N GLY A 52 15.14 7.98 5.37
CA GLY A 52 15.37 8.04 6.82
C GLY A 52 14.76 9.21 7.62
N SER A 53 13.81 10.01 7.11
CA SER A 53 13.15 11.03 7.96
C SER A 53 11.64 10.82 8.19
N PHE A 54 11.29 10.51 9.44
CA PHE A 54 9.98 10.66 10.12
C PHE A 54 8.81 9.73 9.74
N LEU A 55 9.08 8.47 9.40
CA LEU A 55 8.08 7.42 9.62
C LEU A 55 8.61 6.47 10.68
N LYS A 56 7.74 6.05 11.61
CA LYS A 56 8.06 5.16 12.74
C LYS A 56 9.04 4.04 12.32
N PRO A 57 9.93 3.58 13.22
CA PRO A 57 11.06 2.67 12.94
C PRO A 57 10.73 1.28 12.36
N TYR A 58 9.50 1.05 11.92
CA TYR A 58 8.98 -0.23 11.44
C TYR A 58 8.59 -0.25 9.96
N LYS A 59 8.60 0.89 9.23
CA LYS A 59 8.28 0.88 7.80
C LYS A 59 9.55 1.06 6.97
N LYS A 60 10.16 -0.05 6.53
CA LYS A 60 11.18 -0.04 5.48
C LYS A 60 10.51 0.37 4.17
N ILE A 61 10.48 1.67 3.90
CA ILE A 61 9.88 2.23 2.70
C ILE A 61 11.01 2.58 1.75
N THR A 62 11.06 1.90 0.61
CA THR A 62 11.93 2.23 -0.50
C THR A 62 11.40 3.47 -1.25
N LYS A 63 12.21 4.21 -2.02
CA LYS A 63 11.73 5.43 -2.70
C LYS A 63 10.61 5.12 -3.70
N GLN A 64 10.74 4.05 -4.47
CA GLN A 64 9.69 3.61 -5.41
C GLN A 64 8.42 3.17 -4.69
N SER A 65 8.54 2.42 -3.58
CA SER A 65 7.37 2.04 -2.78
C SER A 65 6.66 3.25 -2.17
N PHE A 66 7.42 4.27 -1.74
CA PHE A 66 6.86 5.54 -1.30
C PHE A 66 6.13 6.26 -2.44
N LYS A 67 6.73 6.35 -3.63
CA LYS A 67 6.09 6.98 -4.80
C LYS A 67 4.77 6.30 -5.13
N MET A 68 4.73 4.96 -5.16
CA MET A 68 3.50 4.19 -5.38
C MET A 68 2.45 4.48 -4.31
N ASN A 69 2.88 4.45 -3.06
CA ASN A 69 2.02 4.70 -1.91
C ASN A 69 1.45 6.13 -1.91
N MET A 70 2.30 7.13 -2.17
CA MET A 70 1.94 8.55 -2.27
C MET A 70 0.99 8.80 -3.45
N ARG A 71 1.28 8.22 -4.62
CA ARG A 71 0.38 8.26 -5.79
C ARG A 71 -1.00 7.73 -5.42
N ASN A 72 -1.07 6.54 -4.83
CA ASN A 72 -2.34 5.93 -4.47
C ASN A 72 -3.08 6.75 -3.40
N ALA A 73 -2.37 7.35 -2.44
CA ALA A 73 -2.94 8.27 -1.46
C ALA A 73 -3.50 9.54 -2.10
N LEU A 74 -2.78 10.14 -3.05
CA LEU A 74 -3.20 11.32 -3.82
C LEU A 74 -4.49 11.06 -4.60
N ILE A 75 -4.54 9.94 -5.32
CA ILE A 75 -5.71 9.55 -6.10
C ILE A 75 -6.92 9.41 -5.16
N ARG A 76 -6.79 8.69 -4.04
CA ARG A 76 -7.87 8.55 -3.05
C ARG A 76 -8.33 9.90 -2.50
N GLN A 77 -7.41 10.80 -2.20
CA GLN A 77 -7.75 12.14 -1.71
C GLN A 77 -8.49 12.95 -2.77
N ALA A 78 -8.06 12.90 -4.04
CA ALA A 78 -8.74 13.55 -5.14
C ALA A 78 -10.19 13.03 -5.30
N ILE A 79 -10.41 11.70 -5.23
CA ILE A 79 -11.74 11.08 -5.31
C ILE A 79 -12.64 11.63 -4.20
N ARG A 80 -12.16 11.62 -2.96
CA ARG A 80 -12.92 12.13 -1.80
C ARG A 80 -13.32 13.58 -1.96
N GLU A 81 -12.46 14.41 -2.53
CA GLU A 81 -12.76 15.82 -2.78
C GLU A 81 -13.80 15.98 -3.91
N MET A 82 -13.73 15.16 -4.96
CA MET A 82 -14.75 15.13 -6.01
C MET A 82 -16.12 14.65 -5.51
N GLU A 83 -16.14 13.65 -4.62
CA GLU A 83 -17.35 13.16 -3.94
C GLU A 83 -18.00 14.26 -3.08
N LYS A 84 -17.21 14.95 -2.25
CA LYS A 84 -17.69 16.09 -1.44
C LYS A 84 -18.29 17.21 -2.30
N ASN A 85 -17.73 17.43 -3.48
CA ASN A 85 -18.19 18.45 -4.43
C ASN A 85 -19.33 17.97 -5.35
N GLY A 86 -19.87 16.75 -5.14
CA GLY A 86 -20.99 16.21 -5.90
C GLY A 86 -20.66 15.83 -7.34
N THR A 87 -19.37 15.70 -7.67
CA THR A 87 -18.86 15.49 -9.05
C THR A 87 -18.50 14.03 -9.36
N SER A 88 -18.58 13.14 -8.37
CA SER A 88 -18.13 11.74 -8.45
C SER A 88 -18.75 10.89 -9.57
N ARG A 89 -19.89 11.29 -10.15
CA ARG A 89 -20.60 10.48 -11.16
C ARG A 89 -20.03 10.54 -12.59
N THR A 90 -19.08 11.43 -12.89
CA THR A 90 -18.65 11.68 -14.28
C THR A 90 -17.23 11.25 -14.61
N TYR A 91 -16.39 10.91 -13.62
CA TYR A 91 -14.98 10.54 -13.82
C TYR A 91 -14.66 9.26 -13.07
N THR A 92 -14.08 8.30 -13.77
CA THR A 92 -13.59 7.03 -13.20
C THR A 92 -12.24 7.24 -12.52
N GLU A 93 -11.82 6.30 -11.66
CA GLU A 93 -10.42 6.24 -11.17
C GLU A 93 -9.44 6.34 -12.35
N GLU A 94 -9.80 5.76 -13.50
CA GLU A 94 -9.06 5.74 -14.77
C GLU A 94 -8.81 7.12 -15.38
N ASP A 95 -9.81 8.00 -15.36
CA ASP A 95 -9.70 9.36 -15.91
C ASP A 95 -8.78 10.27 -15.05
N MET A 96 -8.61 9.96 -13.76
CA MET A 96 -7.66 10.68 -12.90
C MET A 96 -6.22 10.18 -13.04
N MET A 97 -6.01 9.07 -13.73
CA MET A 97 -4.74 8.32 -13.73
C MET A 97 -3.79 8.72 -14.85
N GLU A 98 -4.28 9.22 -16.00
CA GLU A 98 -3.43 9.77 -17.08
C GLU A 98 -2.56 10.96 -16.58
N ASN A 99 -3.08 11.75 -15.64
CA ASN A 99 -2.37 12.91 -15.09
C ASN A 99 -1.31 12.57 -14.02
N PHE A 100 -1.11 11.28 -13.71
CA PHE A 100 -0.18 10.77 -12.70
C PHE A 100 0.79 9.69 -13.22
N GLU A 101 0.99 9.59 -14.54
CA GLU A 101 1.93 8.64 -15.16
C GLU A 101 3.42 8.93 -14.85
N GLU A 102 3.83 8.88 -13.58
CA GLU A 102 5.23 9.07 -13.16
C GLU A 102 5.87 7.80 -12.58
N ILE A 103 5.14 6.69 -12.44
CA ILE A 103 5.70 5.44 -11.90
C ILE A 103 5.94 4.45 -13.02
N GLU A 104 7.21 4.31 -13.40
CA GLU A 104 7.72 3.35 -14.39
C GLU A 104 7.20 1.92 -14.15
N ALA A 105 7.07 1.51 -12.89
CA ALA A 105 6.53 0.20 -12.54
C ALA A 105 5.10 -0.04 -13.06
N CYS A 106 4.28 1.01 -13.23
CA CYS A 106 2.93 0.91 -13.78
C CYS A 106 2.87 0.95 -15.31
N ARG A 107 3.97 1.28 -15.99
CA ARG A 107 3.96 1.43 -17.45
C ARG A 107 4.13 0.09 -18.15
N ASN A 108 3.35 -0.10 -19.21
CA ASN A 108 3.46 -1.24 -20.12
C ASN A 108 4.53 -1.00 -21.19
N GLU A 109 5.71 -0.53 -20.79
CA GLU A 109 6.83 -0.32 -21.71
C GLU A 109 7.50 -1.67 -22.04
N GLU A 110 7.83 -1.86 -23.31
CA GLU A 110 8.68 -2.96 -23.76
C GLU A 110 10.12 -2.72 -23.30
N ILE A 111 10.71 -3.72 -22.65
CA ILE A 111 12.10 -3.68 -22.20
C ILE A 111 12.92 -4.50 -23.18
N ASN A 112 13.85 -3.85 -23.89
CA ASN A 112 14.83 -4.56 -24.69
C ASN A 112 16.01 -4.98 -23.80
N CYS A 113 16.37 -6.25 -23.85
CA CYS A 113 17.39 -6.83 -22.98
C CYS A 113 18.69 -7.11 -23.73
N ASP A 114 19.77 -6.46 -23.29
CA ASP A 114 21.12 -6.82 -23.69
C ASP A 114 21.66 -7.94 -22.78
N ILE A 115 22.34 -8.92 -23.37
CA ILE A 115 23.04 -9.96 -22.61
C ILE A 115 24.25 -9.32 -21.92
N LYS A 116 24.16 -9.17 -20.60
CA LYS A 116 25.23 -8.62 -19.73
C LYS A 116 25.83 -9.72 -18.87
N LYS A 117 27.08 -9.52 -18.45
CA LYS A 117 27.80 -10.44 -17.54
C LYS A 117 27.21 -10.48 -16.13
N TYR A 118 26.64 -9.38 -15.66
CA TYR A 118 26.17 -9.21 -14.29
C TYR A 118 24.66 -8.92 -14.26
N ARG A 119 24.04 -9.23 -13.12
CA ARG A 119 22.63 -8.93 -12.85
C ARG A 119 22.41 -7.41 -12.80
N THR A 120 21.22 -6.99 -13.19
CA THR A 120 20.70 -5.65 -12.91
C THR A 120 20.33 -5.56 -11.42
N ILE A 121 20.35 -4.35 -10.85
CA ILE A 121 19.91 -4.13 -9.45
C ILE A 121 18.41 -4.38 -9.30
N THR A 122 17.64 -4.07 -10.35
CA THR A 122 16.17 -4.23 -10.35
C THR A 122 15.72 -5.67 -10.63
N GLY A 123 16.63 -6.57 -11.01
CA GLY A 123 16.30 -7.93 -11.46
C GLY A 123 15.72 -8.01 -12.87
N GLU A 124 15.52 -6.88 -13.56
CA GLU A 124 15.05 -6.87 -14.95
C GLU A 124 16.05 -7.54 -15.90
N CYS A 125 15.53 -8.10 -17.00
CA CYS A 125 16.30 -8.83 -18.00
C CYS A 125 16.97 -10.12 -17.50
N ASN A 126 16.60 -10.63 -16.30
CA ASN A 126 17.00 -11.98 -15.90
C ASN A 126 16.42 -13.04 -16.86
N ASN A 127 15.17 -12.86 -17.28
CA ASN A 127 14.53 -13.63 -18.33
C ASN A 127 14.41 -12.78 -19.60
N ILE A 128 15.10 -13.16 -20.68
CA ILE A 128 15.17 -12.37 -21.93
C ILE A 128 13.80 -12.29 -22.64
N GLN A 129 13.00 -13.36 -22.54
CA GLN A 129 11.67 -13.41 -23.17
C GLN A 129 10.62 -12.65 -22.35
N ASN A 130 10.79 -12.62 -21.03
CA ASN A 130 9.90 -11.94 -20.10
C ASN A 130 10.72 -11.06 -19.15
N PRO A 131 11.22 -9.89 -19.63
CA PRO A 131 12.19 -9.05 -18.92
C PRO A 131 11.79 -8.64 -17.50
N LYS A 132 10.49 -8.56 -17.22
CA LYS A 132 9.93 -8.12 -15.94
C LYS A 132 9.73 -9.26 -14.93
N TRP A 133 9.92 -10.53 -15.30
CA TRP A 133 9.72 -11.66 -14.38
C TRP A 133 10.78 -11.68 -13.28
N GLY A 134 10.32 -11.61 -12.02
CA GLY A 134 11.18 -11.61 -10.84
C GLY A 134 11.85 -10.27 -10.55
N ALA A 135 11.61 -9.24 -11.36
CA ALA A 135 12.08 -7.89 -11.10
C ALA A 135 11.36 -7.28 -9.88
N SER A 136 12.00 -6.31 -9.24
CA SER A 136 11.42 -5.51 -8.16
C SER A 136 10.26 -4.63 -8.66
N PHE A 137 9.38 -4.22 -7.75
CA PHE A 137 8.17 -3.44 -8.02
C PHE A 137 7.22 -4.10 -9.03
N ARG A 138 7.05 -5.42 -8.91
CA ARG A 138 6.13 -6.21 -9.72
C ARG A 138 5.07 -6.90 -8.85
N PRO A 139 3.85 -7.10 -9.36
CA PRO A 139 2.81 -7.81 -8.62
C PRO A 139 3.28 -9.24 -8.29
N PHE A 140 2.91 -9.75 -7.11
CA PHE A 140 3.16 -11.14 -6.79
C PHE A 140 2.43 -12.07 -7.77
N ALA A 141 3.08 -13.18 -8.14
CA ALA A 141 2.44 -14.22 -8.91
C ALA A 141 1.31 -14.85 -8.08
N ARG A 142 0.13 -15.01 -8.69
CA ARG A 142 -1.00 -15.71 -8.09
C ARG A 142 -1.00 -17.15 -8.56
N VAL A 143 -0.69 -18.08 -7.65
CA VAL A 143 -0.83 -19.53 -7.90
C VAL A 143 -2.31 -19.93 -7.96
N ILE A 144 -3.16 -19.20 -7.21
CA ILE A 144 -4.62 -19.31 -7.21
C ILE A 144 -5.25 -17.93 -7.31
N GLU A 145 -6.46 -17.86 -7.85
CA GLU A 145 -7.23 -16.63 -7.95
C GLU A 145 -7.42 -15.94 -6.59
N ALA A 146 -7.43 -14.62 -6.61
CA ALA A 146 -7.67 -13.83 -5.41
C ALA A 146 -9.11 -14.05 -4.91
N ARG A 147 -9.28 -14.17 -3.59
CA ARG A 147 -10.60 -14.17 -2.95
C ARG A 147 -10.73 -12.95 -2.07
N TYR A 148 -11.61 -12.05 -2.48
CA TYR A 148 -12.00 -10.88 -1.73
C TYR A 148 -13.48 -10.95 -1.36
N GLY A 149 -13.90 -10.09 -0.43
CA GLY A 149 -15.30 -10.00 -0.01
C GLY A 149 -16.21 -9.35 -1.05
N ASN A 150 -15.64 -8.58 -1.98
CA ASN A 150 -16.36 -7.83 -3.02
C ASN A 150 -15.44 -7.46 -4.20
N ASP A 151 -16.02 -6.81 -5.22
CA ASP A 151 -15.33 -6.39 -6.45
C ASP A 151 -14.36 -5.22 -6.21
N GLU A 152 -14.54 -4.45 -5.13
CA GLU A 152 -13.59 -3.44 -4.65
C GLU A 152 -12.37 -4.05 -3.96
N SER A 153 -12.28 -5.38 -3.92
CA SER A 153 -11.18 -6.12 -3.33
C SER A 153 -11.01 -5.90 -1.82
N ASN A 154 -12.11 -5.70 -1.09
CA ASN A 154 -12.07 -5.63 0.37
C ASN A 154 -11.75 -7.01 0.99
N PRO A 155 -11.04 -7.05 2.13
CA PRO A 155 -10.76 -8.32 2.81
C PRO A 155 -12.04 -9.09 3.11
N THR A 156 -12.00 -10.41 2.93
CA THR A 156 -13.14 -11.28 3.25
C THR A 156 -13.43 -11.26 4.74
N THR A 157 -14.70 -11.10 5.12
CA THR A 157 -15.18 -11.15 6.51
C THR A 157 -16.09 -12.34 6.78
N PHE A 158 -16.41 -13.15 5.76
CA PHE A 158 -17.32 -14.28 5.85
C PHE A 158 -16.75 -15.51 5.12
N GLY A 159 -16.90 -16.70 5.70
CA GLY A 159 -16.46 -17.95 5.09
C GLY A 159 -17.18 -18.19 3.75
N GLN A 160 -16.40 -18.49 2.71
CA GLN A 160 -16.92 -18.76 1.36
C GLN A 160 -16.90 -20.26 1.02
N HIS A 161 -16.94 -21.13 2.03
CA HIS A 161 -16.97 -22.58 1.80
C HIS A 161 -18.40 -23.05 1.55
N TYR A 162 -18.54 -24.03 0.65
CA TYR A 162 -19.82 -24.69 0.44
C TYR A 162 -20.21 -25.50 1.67
N GLU A 163 -21.50 -25.51 2.03
CA GLU A 163 -22.01 -26.41 3.06
C GLU A 163 -21.69 -27.85 2.66
N LYS A 164 -20.82 -28.50 3.43
CA LYS A 164 -20.52 -29.92 3.28
C LYS A 164 -21.06 -30.67 4.51
N PRO A 165 -21.67 -31.85 4.35
CA PRO A 165 -22.07 -32.68 5.49
C PRO A 165 -20.90 -32.90 6.44
N GLY A 166 -21.08 -32.56 7.73
CA GLY A 166 -20.03 -32.65 8.75
C GLY A 166 -19.14 -31.41 8.91
N CYS A 167 -19.30 -30.38 8.08
CA CYS A 167 -18.63 -29.08 8.25
C CYS A 167 -19.56 -28.04 8.89
N LEU A 168 -18.97 -27.07 9.60
CA LEU A 168 -19.72 -25.90 10.07
C LEU A 168 -20.24 -25.10 8.87
N LYS A 169 -21.44 -24.52 9.01
CA LYS A 169 -21.99 -23.59 8.02
C LYS A 169 -21.06 -22.40 7.82
N SER A 170 -21.11 -21.82 6.62
CA SER A 170 -20.43 -20.55 6.36
C SER A 170 -20.95 -19.47 7.30
N GLY A 171 -20.03 -18.68 7.84
CA GLY A 171 -20.25 -17.73 8.91
C GLY A 171 -19.19 -16.63 8.92
N PRO A 172 -19.31 -15.62 9.80
CA PRO A 172 -18.28 -14.60 9.97
C PRO A 172 -16.92 -15.24 10.28
N LEU A 173 -15.86 -14.75 9.66
CA LEU A 173 -14.51 -15.21 9.96
C LEU A 173 -14.14 -14.80 11.40
N PRO A 174 -13.46 -15.69 12.15
CA PRO A 174 -13.08 -15.40 13.53
C PRO A 174 -12.07 -14.25 13.60
N ASN A 175 -12.17 -13.47 14.68
CA ASN A 175 -11.23 -12.39 14.97
C ASN A 175 -9.77 -12.92 15.05
N PRO A 176 -8.80 -12.32 14.34
CA PRO A 176 -7.40 -12.80 14.32
C PRO A 176 -6.72 -12.79 15.70
N ARG A 177 -7.02 -11.80 16.55
CA ARG A 177 -6.46 -11.73 17.90
C ARG A 177 -7.02 -12.85 18.79
N LEU A 178 -8.31 -13.17 18.66
CA LEU A 178 -8.91 -14.31 19.35
C LEU A 178 -8.25 -15.64 18.93
N LEU A 179 -7.94 -15.81 17.63
CA LEU A 179 -7.20 -16.99 17.17
C LEU A 179 -5.77 -17.02 17.74
N SER A 180 -5.07 -15.89 17.74
CA SER A 180 -3.73 -15.75 18.31
C SER A 180 -3.71 -16.16 19.78
N GLU A 181 -4.64 -15.62 20.58
CA GLU A 181 -4.77 -15.95 22.00
C GLU A 181 -5.04 -17.43 22.24
N ARG A 182 -5.96 -18.01 21.47
CA ARG A 182 -6.42 -19.38 21.72
C ARG A 182 -5.46 -20.45 21.23
N PHE A 183 -4.77 -20.21 20.12
CA PHE A 183 -3.95 -21.24 19.45
C PHE A 183 -2.44 -20.98 19.49
N PHE A 184 -1.99 -19.74 19.67
CA PHE A 184 -0.57 -19.37 19.61
C PHE A 184 -0.08 -18.91 20.98
N GLN A 185 -0.01 -19.85 21.92
CA GLN A 185 0.47 -19.59 23.28
C GLN A 185 1.97 -19.33 23.32
N ASP A 186 2.36 -18.30 24.07
CA ASP A 186 3.77 -18.04 24.36
C ASP A 186 4.31 -19.10 25.31
N ARG A 187 5.18 -19.97 24.80
CA ARG A 187 5.81 -21.07 25.53
C ARG A 187 7.31 -21.09 25.25
N ASN A 188 8.10 -21.13 26.32
CA ASN A 188 9.55 -21.29 26.20
C ASN A 188 9.93 -22.75 25.93
N LEU A 189 10.02 -23.12 24.64
CA LEU A 189 10.35 -24.47 24.18
C LEU A 189 11.56 -24.43 23.23
N PRO A 190 12.79 -24.26 23.74
CA PRO A 190 13.98 -24.16 22.91
C PRO A 190 14.26 -25.48 22.18
N SER A 191 14.65 -25.38 20.91
CA SER A 191 15.06 -26.55 20.13
C SER A 191 16.41 -27.08 20.60
N LYS A 192 16.53 -28.42 20.65
CA LYS A 192 17.79 -29.13 20.91
C LYS A 192 18.55 -29.53 19.63
N ARG A 193 17.98 -29.25 18.46
CA ARG A 193 18.50 -29.74 17.15
C ARG A 193 19.05 -28.65 16.25
N VAL A 194 18.61 -27.40 16.45
CA VAL A 194 18.99 -26.27 15.60
C VAL A 194 19.39 -25.09 16.47
N THR A 195 20.34 -24.31 15.98
CA THR A 195 20.76 -23.07 16.63
C THR A 195 19.81 -21.94 16.23
N HIS A 196 19.86 -20.83 16.97
CA HIS A 196 19.10 -19.63 16.62
C HIS A 196 19.46 -19.06 15.23
N MET A 197 20.63 -19.42 14.69
CA MET A 197 21.05 -19.03 13.34
C MET A 197 20.05 -19.48 12.25
N LEU A 198 19.33 -20.59 12.46
CA LEU A 198 18.32 -21.04 11.50
C LEU A 198 17.21 -19.98 11.32
N THR A 199 16.69 -19.45 12.42
CA THR A 199 15.67 -18.40 12.39
C THR A 199 16.23 -17.10 11.79
N GLN A 200 17.45 -16.72 12.19
CA GLN A 200 18.07 -15.50 11.69
C GLN A 200 18.36 -15.56 10.19
N PHE A 201 18.86 -16.68 9.69
CA PHE A 201 19.12 -16.88 8.26
C PHE A 201 17.81 -16.98 7.46
N GLY A 202 16.76 -17.59 8.03
CA GLY A 202 15.43 -17.59 7.43
C GLY A 202 14.91 -16.18 7.18
N GLN A 203 15.01 -15.28 8.17
CA GLN A 203 14.65 -13.88 8.01
C GLN A 203 15.58 -13.14 7.02
N PHE A 204 16.88 -13.43 7.06
CA PHE A 204 17.83 -12.82 6.13
C PHE A 204 17.48 -13.17 4.67
N LEU A 205 17.14 -14.44 4.39
CA LEU A 205 16.73 -14.91 3.07
C LEU A 205 15.33 -14.40 2.68
N ASP A 206 14.37 -14.36 3.61
CA ASP A 206 13.04 -13.78 3.37
C ASP A 206 13.14 -12.33 2.88
N HIS A 207 13.99 -11.53 3.51
CA HIS A 207 14.26 -10.14 3.11
C HIS A 207 14.98 -10.00 1.76
N ASP A 208 15.61 -11.07 1.24
CA ASP A 208 16.20 -11.10 -0.11
C ASP A 208 15.16 -11.45 -1.19
N LEU A 209 14.03 -12.04 -0.78
CA LEU A 209 13.03 -12.57 -1.70
C LEU A 209 11.76 -11.75 -1.75
N THR A 210 11.34 -11.17 -0.62
CA THR A 210 10.04 -10.52 -0.51
C THR A 210 10.04 -9.32 0.42
N LEU A 211 9.35 -8.26 -0.02
CA LEU A 211 8.98 -7.11 0.80
C LEU A 211 7.66 -6.57 0.28
N THR A 212 6.61 -6.59 1.12
CA THR A 212 5.30 -6.07 0.75
C THR A 212 5.08 -4.71 1.41
N PRO A 213 5.07 -3.59 0.66
CA PRO A 213 4.83 -2.28 1.24
C PRO A 213 3.42 -2.14 1.81
N GLU A 214 3.27 -1.30 2.82
CA GLU A 214 1.97 -0.95 3.39
C GLU A 214 1.40 0.30 2.70
N ALA A 215 0.07 0.39 2.67
CA ALA A 215 -0.59 1.62 2.27
C ALA A 215 -0.38 2.74 3.29
N HIS A 216 -0.58 3.98 2.86
CA HIS A 216 -0.48 5.15 3.73
C HIS A 216 -1.86 5.60 4.17
N VAL A 217 -1.94 5.86 5.47
CA VAL A 217 -3.11 6.37 6.18
C VAL A 217 -2.66 7.57 7.00
N ASP A 218 -3.35 8.70 6.85
CA ASP A 218 -3.03 9.94 7.55
C ASP A 218 -3.38 9.86 9.05
N VAL A 219 -4.31 8.99 9.40
CA VAL A 219 -4.85 8.85 10.75
C VAL A 219 -4.75 7.40 11.20
N PRO A 220 -4.45 7.13 12.49
CA PRO A 220 -4.42 5.76 12.99
C PRO A 220 -5.74 5.02 12.74
N CYS A 221 -5.64 3.80 12.24
CA CYS A 221 -6.77 2.97 11.84
C CYS A 221 -7.68 2.60 13.01
N CYS A 222 -7.15 2.50 14.24
CA CYS A 222 -7.99 2.30 15.41
C CYS A 222 -8.91 3.49 15.71
N LYS A 223 -8.58 4.70 15.22
CA LYS A 223 -9.44 5.88 15.37
C LYS A 223 -10.45 6.01 14.22
N HIS A 224 -10.08 5.55 13.03
CA HIS A 224 -10.91 5.65 11.82
C HIS A 224 -10.93 4.32 11.07
N PRO A 225 -11.60 3.30 11.62
CA PRO A 225 -11.57 1.93 11.07
C PRO A 225 -12.21 1.81 9.68
N HIS A 226 -13.03 2.78 9.29
CA HIS A 226 -13.77 2.78 8.02
C HIS A 226 -13.03 3.42 6.84
N GLN A 227 -11.76 3.83 7.01
CA GLN A 227 -10.95 4.30 5.88
C GLN A 227 -10.53 3.11 4.99
N ASP A 228 -10.46 3.32 3.68
CA ASP A 228 -10.27 2.25 2.66
C ASP A 228 -9.06 1.34 2.88
N GLU A 229 -7.99 1.90 3.46
CA GLU A 229 -6.72 1.22 3.72
C GLU A 229 -6.57 0.72 5.15
N CYS A 230 -7.57 0.97 5.99
CA CYS A 230 -7.59 0.50 7.36
C CYS A 230 -8.25 -0.87 7.46
N ASN A 231 -7.62 -1.77 8.20
CA ASN A 231 -8.19 -3.06 8.56
C ASN A 231 -7.81 -3.43 9.99
N PRO A 232 -8.12 -2.58 10.99
CA PRO A 232 -7.66 -2.78 12.35
C PRO A 232 -8.16 -4.09 12.96
N ILE A 233 -7.36 -4.67 13.85
CA ILE A 233 -7.73 -5.90 14.55
C ILE A 233 -8.39 -5.51 15.88
N GLU A 234 -9.68 -5.78 16.03
CA GLU A 234 -10.37 -5.59 17.31
C GLU A 234 -9.75 -6.50 18.37
N VAL A 235 -9.48 -5.95 19.55
CA VAL A 235 -9.01 -6.72 20.70
C VAL A 235 -10.20 -7.08 21.57
N PRO A 236 -10.44 -8.38 21.84
CA PRO A 236 -11.53 -8.80 22.73
C PRO A 236 -11.43 -8.13 24.11
N THR A 237 -12.57 -7.76 24.69
CA THR A 237 -12.62 -7.10 26.01
C THR A 237 -12.00 -7.93 27.13
N LYS A 238 -12.04 -9.27 27.01
CA LYS A 238 -11.45 -10.23 27.94
C LYS A 238 -10.06 -10.72 27.50
N ASP A 239 -9.39 -10.01 26.60
CA ASP A 239 -8.02 -10.35 26.18
C ASP A 239 -7.08 -10.42 27.39
N PRO A 240 -6.33 -11.51 27.61
CA PRO A 240 -5.55 -11.70 28.82
C PRO A 240 -4.36 -10.73 28.97
N PHE A 241 -3.89 -10.15 27.86
CA PHE A 241 -2.75 -9.23 27.84
C PHE A 241 -3.20 -7.78 27.69
N PHE A 242 -3.93 -7.47 26.62
CA PHE A 242 -4.25 -6.11 26.21
C PHE A 242 -5.32 -5.43 27.07
N SER A 243 -6.23 -6.20 27.70
CA SER A 243 -7.27 -5.64 28.58
C SER A 243 -6.68 -4.84 29.75
N ARG A 244 -5.51 -5.26 30.27
CA ARG A 244 -4.77 -4.58 31.36
C ARG A 244 -4.30 -3.19 30.96
N PHE A 245 -4.12 -2.96 29.66
CA PHE A 245 -3.70 -1.68 29.09
C PHE A 245 -4.88 -0.89 28.50
N LYS A 246 -6.12 -1.37 28.68
CA LYS A 246 -7.33 -0.80 28.05
C LYS A 246 -7.22 -0.68 26.52
N GLN A 247 -6.42 -1.54 25.90
CA GLN A 247 -6.25 -1.56 24.45
C GLN A 247 -7.37 -2.40 23.82
N THR A 248 -8.18 -1.78 22.98
CA THR A 248 -9.36 -2.41 22.33
C THR A 248 -9.16 -2.65 20.83
N CYS A 249 -8.01 -2.24 20.28
CA CYS A 249 -7.73 -2.31 18.85
C CYS A 249 -6.23 -2.42 18.59
N LEU A 250 -5.81 -3.15 17.55
CA LEU A 250 -4.43 -3.14 17.04
C LEU A 250 -4.41 -2.47 15.67
N GLU A 251 -3.45 -1.56 15.49
CA GLU A 251 -3.24 -0.86 14.23
C GLU A 251 -2.86 -1.86 13.14
N LEU A 252 -3.62 -1.86 12.04
CA LEU A 252 -3.29 -2.62 10.85
C LEU A 252 -3.72 -1.84 9.62
N THR A 253 -2.73 -1.50 8.79
CA THR A 253 -2.93 -0.92 7.47
C THR A 253 -2.80 -2.01 6.42
N ARG A 254 -3.60 -1.95 5.37
CA ARG A 254 -3.55 -2.93 4.27
C ARG A 254 -2.23 -2.78 3.50
N SER A 255 -1.74 -3.89 2.95
CA SER A 255 -0.63 -3.90 1.99
C SER A 255 -0.97 -3.06 0.76
N GLU A 256 -0.06 -2.21 0.29
CA GLU A 256 -0.28 -1.28 -0.82
C GLU A 256 -0.72 -2.00 -2.10
N LYS A 257 -1.61 -1.34 -2.84
CA LYS A 257 -2.13 -1.83 -4.12
C LYS A 257 -1.11 -1.56 -5.22
N PHE A 258 -0.81 -2.56 -6.03
CA PHE A 258 -0.02 -2.39 -7.24
C PHE A 258 -0.85 -1.64 -8.28
N CYS A 259 -0.46 -0.39 -8.54
CA CYS A 259 -1.12 0.50 -9.49
C CYS A 259 -2.65 0.44 -9.31
N ASN A 260 -3.39 0.14 -10.39
CA ASN A 260 -4.85 0.17 -10.38
C ASN A 260 -5.47 -1.23 -10.45
N SER A 261 -4.66 -2.27 -10.19
CA SER A 261 -5.04 -3.67 -10.32
C SER A 261 -6.42 -4.02 -9.73
N ARG A 262 -7.28 -4.66 -10.54
CA ARG A 262 -8.57 -5.22 -10.10
C ARG A 262 -8.66 -6.67 -10.60
N PRO A 263 -8.81 -7.67 -9.71
CA PRO A 263 -8.79 -7.56 -8.25
C PRO A 263 -7.44 -7.03 -7.73
N ARG A 264 -7.42 -6.45 -6.51
CA ARG A 264 -6.23 -5.85 -5.89
C ARG A 264 -5.05 -6.82 -5.97
N GLN A 265 -3.94 -6.36 -6.53
CA GLN A 265 -2.64 -7.04 -6.46
C GLN A 265 -1.76 -6.33 -5.45
N GLN A 266 -1.04 -7.07 -4.63
CA GLN A 266 0.10 -6.56 -3.87
C GLN A 266 1.35 -6.74 -4.73
N PHE A 267 2.40 -5.98 -4.47
CA PHE A 267 3.65 -6.09 -5.21
C PHE A 267 4.83 -6.35 -4.28
N ASN A 268 5.84 -6.98 -4.85
CA ASN A 268 7.13 -7.16 -4.23
C ASN A 268 7.99 -5.93 -4.48
N ALA A 269 8.48 -5.26 -3.44
CA ALA A 269 9.38 -4.12 -3.56
C ALA A 269 10.85 -4.52 -3.74
N VAL A 270 11.18 -5.81 -3.61
CA VAL A 270 12.51 -6.36 -3.87
C VAL A 270 12.51 -7.35 -5.03
N THR A 271 13.69 -7.73 -5.52
CA THR A 271 13.80 -8.78 -6.53
C THR A 271 13.29 -10.12 -5.97
N SER A 272 12.88 -11.04 -6.83
CA SER A 272 12.41 -12.37 -6.42
C SER A 272 13.52 -13.43 -6.45
N PHE A 273 14.76 -13.03 -6.71
CA PHE A 273 15.91 -13.92 -6.86
C PHE A 273 16.70 -13.99 -5.55
N VAL A 274 17.42 -15.07 -5.32
CA VAL A 274 18.46 -15.10 -4.27
C VAL A 274 19.71 -14.44 -4.85
N ASP A 275 19.79 -13.12 -4.73
CA ASP A 275 20.86 -12.31 -5.33
C ASP A 275 21.49 -11.30 -4.36
N ALA A 276 21.18 -11.40 -3.06
CA ALA A 276 21.63 -10.50 -2.01
C ALA A 276 21.17 -9.05 -2.22
N SER A 277 19.97 -8.87 -2.79
CA SER A 277 19.26 -7.60 -2.85
C SER A 277 19.07 -6.97 -1.46
N ASN A 278 18.97 -7.76 -0.39
CA ASN A 278 18.97 -7.27 0.99
C ASN A 278 20.33 -6.67 1.46
N VAL A 279 21.37 -6.80 0.63
CA VAL A 279 22.70 -6.17 0.82
C VAL A 279 22.92 -5.07 -0.20
N TYR A 280 22.59 -5.30 -1.46
CA TYR A 280 22.91 -4.42 -2.59
C TYR A 280 21.79 -3.44 -2.96
N GLY A 281 20.58 -3.63 -2.44
CA GLY A 281 19.38 -2.91 -2.80
C GLY A 281 18.67 -3.50 -4.01
N SER A 282 17.40 -3.14 -4.17
CA SER A 282 16.54 -3.48 -5.33
C SER A 282 16.14 -2.26 -6.18
N GLU A 283 16.75 -1.10 -5.89
CA GLU A 283 16.61 0.16 -6.62
C GLU A 283 17.99 0.72 -6.96
N GLU A 284 18.17 1.22 -8.18
CA GLU A 284 19.46 1.76 -8.65
C GLU A 284 19.96 2.92 -7.80
N GLU A 285 19.06 3.79 -7.31
CA GLU A 285 19.39 4.89 -6.41
C GLU A 285 19.93 4.41 -5.06
N LEU A 286 19.26 3.43 -4.44
CA LEU A 286 19.71 2.87 -3.16
C LEU A 286 21.05 2.14 -3.34
N ALA A 287 21.20 1.35 -4.39
CA ALA A 287 22.45 0.67 -4.70
C ALA A 287 23.63 1.64 -4.89
N LYS A 288 23.37 2.81 -5.51
CA LYS A 288 24.37 3.89 -5.62
C LYS A 288 24.67 4.52 -4.26
N GLU A 289 23.66 4.79 -3.44
CA GLU A 289 23.82 5.38 -2.09
C GLU A 289 24.59 4.47 -1.12
N LEU A 290 24.45 3.15 -1.26
CA LEU A 290 25.16 2.13 -0.47
C LEU A 290 26.63 1.93 -0.91
N ARG A 291 27.05 2.46 -2.07
CA ARG A 291 28.41 2.30 -2.60
C ARG A 291 29.29 3.51 -2.35
N VAL A 292 30.58 3.27 -2.16
CA VAL A 292 31.56 4.35 -2.16
C VAL A 292 31.68 4.90 -3.59
N PRO A 293 31.50 6.22 -3.81
CA PRO A 293 31.63 6.80 -5.15
C PRO A 293 32.97 6.48 -5.79
N ASN A 294 32.96 6.12 -7.08
CA ASN A 294 34.15 5.73 -7.85
C ASN A 294 34.94 4.55 -7.26
N SER A 295 34.27 3.64 -6.55
CA SER A 295 34.88 2.45 -5.94
C SER A 295 34.02 1.20 -6.13
N TYR A 296 34.61 0.04 -5.83
CA TYR A 296 33.96 -1.27 -5.80
C TYR A 296 33.47 -1.66 -4.38
N LEU A 297 33.74 -0.82 -3.37
CA LEU A 297 33.38 -1.09 -1.98
C LEU A 297 31.99 -0.54 -1.64
N LEU A 298 31.30 -1.24 -0.73
CA LEU A 298 30.15 -0.70 -0.02
C LEU A 298 30.60 0.33 1.03
N ARG A 299 29.75 1.32 1.29
CA ARG A 299 29.95 2.28 2.37
C ARG A 299 29.84 1.56 3.70
N ILE A 300 30.57 2.06 4.68
CA ILE A 300 30.56 1.55 6.04
C ILE A 300 30.57 2.73 7.01
N THR A 301 30.14 2.48 8.24
CA THR A 301 30.42 3.37 9.37
C THR A 301 31.38 2.67 10.31
N LEU A 302 32.47 3.34 10.66
CA LEU A 302 33.43 2.81 11.63
C LEU A 302 32.97 3.12 13.05
N THR A 303 32.99 2.12 13.92
CA THR A 303 32.82 2.32 15.35
C THR A 303 34.03 3.02 15.95
N LYS A 304 33.89 3.52 17.19
CA LYS A 304 35.03 4.03 17.99
C LYS A 304 36.17 3.00 18.15
N THR A 305 35.87 1.71 18.00
CA THR A 305 36.83 0.61 18.09
C THR A 305 37.38 0.16 16.73
N GLY A 306 37.07 0.87 15.65
CA GLY A 306 37.54 0.56 14.30
C GLY A 306 36.82 -0.59 13.59
N LYS A 307 35.70 -1.09 14.15
CA LYS A 307 34.89 -2.13 13.49
C LYS A 307 33.94 -1.51 12.47
N SER A 308 33.68 -2.22 11.38
CA SER A 308 32.70 -1.80 10.37
C SER A 308 31.28 -2.14 10.80
N LEU A 309 30.38 -1.16 10.64
CA LEU A 309 28.94 -1.32 10.67
C LEU A 309 28.37 -0.98 9.28
N LEU A 310 27.07 -1.22 9.11
CA LEU A 310 26.29 -0.66 8.01
C LEU A 310 26.55 0.86 7.88
N PRO A 311 26.42 1.43 6.67
CA PRO A 311 26.55 2.86 6.49
C PRO A 311 25.43 3.61 7.20
N LEU A 312 25.81 4.62 7.97
CA LEU A 312 24.92 5.62 8.54
C LEU A 312 24.60 6.66 7.46
N ILE A 313 23.39 6.64 6.93
CA ILE A 313 22.90 7.54 5.89
C ILE A 313 21.67 8.24 6.46
N ASP A 314 21.70 9.57 6.48
CA ASP A 314 20.62 10.42 7.03
C ASP A 314 20.19 10.05 8.48
N GLY A 315 21.11 9.51 9.29
CA GLY A 315 20.87 9.16 10.68
C GLY A 315 20.41 7.72 10.92
N GLU A 316 20.26 6.91 9.86
CA GLU A 316 19.86 5.51 9.95
C GLU A 316 20.92 4.57 9.37
N PHE A 317 21.04 3.38 9.94
CA PHE A 317 21.88 2.32 9.39
C PHE A 317 21.15 1.63 8.25
N LEU A 318 21.65 1.80 7.03
CA LEU A 318 20.98 1.28 5.83
C LEU A 318 21.66 0.02 5.30
N ALA A 319 20.82 -0.89 4.80
CA ALA A 319 21.19 -2.01 3.96
C ALA A 319 20.28 -1.98 2.72
N GLY A 320 20.40 -3.01 1.88
CA GLY A 320 19.50 -3.19 0.74
C GLY A 320 18.05 -3.40 1.12
#